data_AF-A0A4P9YVH2-F1
#
_entry.id   AF-A0A4P9YVH2-F1
#
_cell.length_a   1.000
_cell.length_b   1.000
_cell.length_c   1.000
_cell.angle_alpha   90.00
_cell.angle_beta   90.00
_cell.angle_gamma   90.00
#
_symmetry.space_group_name_H-M   'P 1'
#
loop_
_entity.id
_entity.type
_entity.pdbx_description
1 polymer ?
#
loop_
_entity_poly.entity_id
_entity_poly.type
_entity_poly.pdbx_seq_one_letter_code
_entity_poly.pdbx_strand_id
1 'polypeptide(L)'
;PSLWSTKEFYVYYVLVAIVVPYMLWSTYYLSSDHLPNYKLYARTLSNGWLFGRKLDNTDAQYREFRHNIPLLAAVAAIYVAISRLIDRFTSTMRDGQLVRDVSARRVFYLVSSAVFMVVISGANVIKILLIVSINYAIAKVGQGARWNPLATWLFNLAVLLFNDQFEGYRYGNISDMLAFLDNHRGLMPRWEIHFKFAMLRMVSFNMDY
;
A
#
# COMPACT_ATOMS: atom_id res chain seq x y z
N PRO A 1 24.33 5.47 24.74
CA PRO A 1 24.95 4.22 24.25
C PRO A 1 23.89 3.22 23.74
N SER A 2 24.22 2.41 22.74
CA SER A 2 23.30 1.40 22.18
C SER A 2 23.11 0.24 23.19
N LEU A 3 21.85 -0.14 23.46
CA LEU A 3 21.51 -1.18 24.46
C LEU A 3 21.54 -2.63 23.91
N TRP A 4 22.05 -2.81 22.69
CA TRP A 4 21.97 -4.03 21.91
C TRP A 4 22.88 -5.15 22.43
N SER A 5 23.90 -4.82 23.24
CA SER A 5 24.85 -5.77 23.82
C SER A 5 24.57 -6.08 25.29
N THR A 6 23.42 -5.65 25.83
CA THR A 6 23.03 -5.95 27.21
C THR A 6 22.60 -7.41 27.35
N LYS A 7 22.80 -8.01 28.53
CA LYS A 7 22.40 -9.39 28.81
C LYS A 7 20.89 -9.61 28.59
N GLU A 8 20.07 -8.63 28.97
CA GLU A 8 18.63 -8.60 28.74
C GLU A 8 18.30 -8.69 27.24
N PHE A 9 19.06 -7.98 26.41
CA PHE A 9 18.84 -7.99 24.96
C PHE A 9 19.27 -9.31 24.30
N TYR A 10 20.31 -9.99 24.82
CA TYR A 10 20.63 -11.35 24.40
C TYR A 10 19.54 -12.36 24.75
N VAL A 11 18.93 -12.25 25.93
CA VAL A 11 17.76 -13.06 26.28
C VAL A 11 16.60 -12.79 25.31
N TYR A 12 16.35 -11.53 24.98
CA TYR A 12 15.35 -11.15 23.98
C TYR A 12 15.65 -11.80 22.61
N TYR A 13 16.90 -11.78 22.14
CA TYR A 13 17.27 -12.46 20.89
C TYR A 13 16.99 -13.95 20.91
N VAL A 14 17.32 -14.64 22.01
CA VAL A 14 17.02 -16.07 22.17
C VAL A 14 15.51 -16.31 22.15
N LEU A 15 14.73 -15.49 22.86
CA LEU A 15 13.27 -15.57 22.84
C LEU A 15 12.72 -15.39 21.42
N VAL A 16 13.17 -14.37 20.68
CA VAL A 16 12.74 -14.14 19.29
C VAL A 16 13.12 -15.32 18.40
N ALA A 17 14.33 -15.86 18.53
CA ALA A 17 14.82 -16.99 17.75
C ALA A 17 14.04 -18.29 18.02
N ILE A 18 13.40 -18.43 19.18
CA ILE A 18 12.57 -19.60 19.51
C ILE A 18 11.10 -19.33 19.17
N VAL A 19 10.55 -18.21 19.66
CA VAL A 19 9.13 -17.90 19.57
C VAL A 19 8.71 -17.65 18.12
N VAL A 20 9.50 -16.94 17.30
CA VAL A 20 9.13 -16.65 15.92
C VAL A 20 9.04 -17.92 15.07
N PRO A 21 10.05 -18.82 15.03
CA PRO A 21 9.90 -20.10 14.34
C PRO A 21 8.78 -20.95 14.90
N TYR A 22 8.56 -20.94 16.22
CA TYR A 22 7.45 -21.67 16.83
C TYR A 22 6.07 -21.15 16.39
N MET A 23 5.89 -19.83 16.28
CA MET A 23 4.65 -19.23 15.74
C MET A 23 4.40 -19.65 14.29
N LEU A 24 5.45 -19.64 13.46
CA LEU A 24 5.36 -20.09 12.05
C LEU A 24 5.05 -21.59 11.97
N TRP A 25 5.69 -22.41 12.80
CA TRP A 25 5.43 -23.84 12.85
C TRP A 25 4.02 -24.16 13.35
N SER A 26 3.55 -23.47 14.39
CA SER A 26 2.21 -23.64 14.95
C SER A 26 1.12 -23.34 13.91
N THR A 27 1.24 -22.21 13.20
CA THR A 27 0.31 -21.87 12.11
C THR A 27 0.39 -22.85 10.93
N TYR A 28 1.59 -23.34 10.60
CA TYR A 28 1.77 -24.39 9.59
C TYR A 28 1.09 -25.71 9.99
N TYR A 29 1.27 -26.12 11.25
CA TYR A 29 0.70 -27.33 11.81
C TYR A 29 -0.83 -27.26 11.89
N LEU A 30 -1.37 -26.16 12.44
CA LEU A 30 -2.82 -25.92 12.54
C LEU A 30 -3.53 -25.86 11.19
N SER A 31 -2.81 -25.44 10.13
CA SER A 31 -3.36 -25.38 8.77
C SER A 31 -3.20 -26.67 7.97
N SER A 32 -2.66 -27.74 8.57
CA SER A 32 -2.49 -29.04 7.91
C SER A 32 -3.82 -29.77 7.70
N ASP A 33 -3.90 -30.48 6.59
CA ASP A 33 -4.98 -31.38 6.19
C ASP A 33 -5.19 -32.58 7.13
N HIS A 34 -4.20 -32.93 7.95
CA HIS A 34 -4.30 -33.98 8.96
C HIS A 34 -5.23 -33.63 10.13
N LEU A 35 -5.50 -32.34 10.37
CA LEU A 35 -6.33 -31.92 11.48
C LEU A 35 -7.82 -31.93 11.11
N PRO A 36 -8.72 -32.32 12.03
CA PRO A 36 -10.16 -32.37 11.76
C PRO A 36 -10.73 -31.00 11.37
N ASN A 37 -10.16 -29.92 11.91
CA ASN A 37 -10.56 -28.54 11.64
C ASN A 37 -10.35 -28.12 10.18
N TYR A 38 -9.45 -28.78 9.44
CA TYR A 38 -9.16 -28.45 8.04
C TYR A 38 -10.42 -28.52 7.18
N LYS A 39 -11.31 -29.50 7.44
CA LYS A 39 -12.55 -29.71 6.69
C LYS A 39 -13.50 -28.51 6.73
N LEU A 40 -13.42 -27.66 7.77
CA LEU A 40 -14.31 -26.50 7.93
C LEU A 40 -14.05 -25.40 6.89
N TYR A 41 -12.79 -25.20 6.51
CA TYR A 41 -12.37 -24.16 5.58
C TYR A 41 -11.76 -24.71 4.28
N ALA A 42 -11.55 -26.03 4.15
CA ALA A 42 -10.97 -26.67 2.96
C ALA A 42 -11.65 -26.28 1.64
N ARG A 43 -12.96 -25.97 1.68
CA ARG A 43 -13.76 -25.57 0.51
C ARG A 43 -13.45 -24.17 -0.02
N THR A 44 -12.92 -23.27 0.82
CA THR A 44 -12.59 -21.89 0.41
C THR A 44 -11.14 -21.76 -0.06
N LEU A 45 -10.33 -22.80 0.15
CA LEU A 45 -8.93 -22.81 -0.26
C LEU A 45 -8.79 -23.15 -1.75
N SER A 46 -7.93 -22.42 -2.43
CA SER A 46 -7.53 -22.70 -3.81
C SER A 46 -6.17 -23.40 -3.85
N ASN A 47 -5.84 -24.05 -4.98
CA ASN A 47 -4.52 -24.64 -5.14
C ASN A 47 -3.44 -23.56 -5.07
N GLY A 48 -2.43 -23.78 -4.22
CA GLY A 48 -1.31 -22.88 -4.03
C GLY A 48 -0.06 -23.31 -4.78
N TRP A 49 0.94 -22.43 -4.74
CA TRP A 49 2.22 -22.61 -5.42
C TRP A 49 3.31 -23.21 -4.53
N LEU A 50 3.11 -23.20 -3.20
CA LEU A 50 4.07 -23.69 -2.23
C LEU A 50 3.83 -25.16 -1.91
N PHE A 51 4.71 -26.04 -2.38
CA PHE A 51 4.80 -27.46 -1.99
C PHE A 51 3.46 -28.23 -2.07
N GLY A 52 2.62 -27.91 -3.06
CA GLY A 52 1.32 -28.56 -3.25
C GLY A 52 0.27 -28.21 -2.19
N ARG A 53 0.54 -27.27 -1.27
CA ARG A 53 -0.44 -26.82 -0.28
C ARG A 53 -1.48 -25.91 -0.90
N LYS A 54 -2.72 -26.06 -0.45
CA LYS A 54 -3.78 -25.10 -0.76
C LYS A 54 -3.56 -23.79 0.00
N LEU A 55 -3.94 -22.68 -0.61
CA LEU A 55 -3.82 -21.35 -0.04
C LEU A 55 -5.21 -20.69 0.05
N ASP A 56 -5.36 -19.82 1.04
CA ASP A 56 -6.51 -18.94 1.10
C ASP A 56 -6.33 -17.78 0.11
N ASN A 57 -7.34 -17.59 -0.70
CA ASN A 57 -7.41 -16.60 -1.76
C ASN A 57 -8.68 -15.77 -1.64
N THR A 58 -9.39 -15.82 -0.51
CA THR A 58 -10.61 -15.03 -0.30
C THR A 58 -10.30 -13.52 -0.21
N ASP A 59 -9.18 -13.16 0.42
CA ASP A 59 -8.72 -11.78 0.53
C ASP A 59 -8.33 -11.19 -0.85
N ALA A 60 -9.13 -10.23 -1.31
CA ALA A 60 -8.89 -9.56 -2.58
C ALA A 60 -7.57 -8.78 -2.60
N GLN A 61 -7.15 -8.20 -1.49
CA GLN A 61 -5.95 -7.38 -1.39
C GLN A 61 -4.69 -8.22 -1.67
N TYR A 62 -4.57 -9.36 -0.99
CA TYR A 62 -3.44 -10.27 -1.16
C TYR A 62 -3.54 -11.08 -2.45
N ARG A 63 -4.75 -11.44 -2.89
CA ARG A 63 -4.96 -12.13 -4.17
C ARG A 63 -4.50 -11.28 -5.34
N GLU A 64 -4.97 -10.03 -5.45
CA GLU A 64 -4.59 -9.11 -6.52
C GLU A 64 -3.08 -8.82 -6.51
N PHE A 65 -2.50 -8.58 -5.34
CA PHE A 65 -1.05 -8.38 -5.23
C PHE A 65 -0.27 -9.59 -5.74
N ARG A 66 -0.62 -10.81 -5.29
CA ARG A 66 0.08 -12.05 -5.66
C ARG A 66 0.00 -12.35 -7.15
N HIS A 67 -1.17 -12.21 -7.75
CA HIS A 67 -1.33 -12.42 -9.20
C HIS A 67 -0.48 -11.46 -10.02
N ASN A 68 -0.28 -10.24 -9.53
CA ASN A 68 0.50 -9.21 -10.21
C ASN A 68 1.98 -9.18 -9.82
N ILE A 69 2.51 -10.09 -8.99
CA ILE A 69 3.92 -10.10 -8.56
C ILE A 69 4.89 -10.04 -9.75
N PRO A 70 4.76 -10.87 -10.81
CA PRO A 70 5.71 -10.82 -11.93
C PRO A 70 5.69 -9.47 -12.65
N LEU A 71 4.50 -8.90 -12.85
CA LEU A 71 4.32 -7.60 -13.48
C LEU A 71 4.93 -6.49 -12.61
N LEU A 72 4.64 -6.49 -11.30
CA LEU A 72 5.19 -5.52 -10.35
C LEU A 72 6.71 -5.62 -10.25
N ALA A 73 7.27 -6.83 -10.29
CA ALA A 73 8.71 -7.05 -10.31
C ALA A 73 9.37 -6.50 -11.59
N ALA A 74 8.74 -6.73 -12.74
CA ALA A 74 9.21 -6.16 -14.01
C ALA A 74 9.16 -4.63 -14.00
N VAL A 75 8.06 -4.03 -13.53
CA VAL A 75 7.91 -2.58 -13.38
C VAL A 75 8.97 -2.02 -12.41
N ALA A 76 9.23 -2.69 -11.28
CA ALA A 76 10.27 -2.28 -10.34
C ALA A 76 11.67 -2.34 -10.96
N ALA A 77 11.98 -3.38 -11.73
CA ALA A 77 13.26 -3.50 -12.43
C ALA A 77 13.43 -2.39 -13.48
N ILE A 78 12.39 -2.11 -14.27
CA ILE A 78 12.37 -1.02 -15.25
C ILE A 78 12.55 0.34 -14.55
N TYR A 79 11.81 0.57 -13.45
CA TYR A 79 11.91 1.79 -12.66
C TYR A 79 13.34 2.02 -12.15
N VAL A 80 13.98 0.99 -11.59
CA VAL A 80 15.36 1.07 -11.13
C VAL A 80 16.31 1.32 -12.31
N ALA A 81 16.14 0.64 -13.44
CA ALA A 81 16.96 0.83 -14.62
C ALA A 81 16.90 2.28 -15.13
N ILE A 82 15.69 2.84 -15.29
CA ILE A 82 15.49 4.23 -15.71
C ILE A 82 16.09 5.19 -14.68
N SER A 83 15.84 4.97 -13.38
CA SER A 83 16.41 5.80 -12.32
C SER A 83 17.95 5.83 -12.37
N ARG A 84 18.59 4.69 -12.66
CA ARG A 84 20.05 4.60 -12.79
C ARG A 84 20.56 5.28 -14.06
N LEU A 85 19.81 5.21 -15.16
CA LEU A 85 20.15 5.90 -16.39
C LEU A 85 20.08 7.42 -16.19
N ILE A 86 19.03 7.94 -15.57
CA ILE A 86 18.90 9.37 -15.25
C ILE A 86 20.05 9.82 -14.36
N ASP A 87 20.33 9.08 -13.28
CA ASP A 87 21.48 9.39 -12.41
C ASP A 87 22.78 9.42 -13.21
N ARG A 88 23.00 8.49 -14.15
CA ARG A 88 24.21 8.43 -14.97
C ARG A 88 24.34 9.63 -15.94
N PHE A 89 23.24 10.07 -16.55
CA PHE A 89 23.27 11.15 -17.53
C PHE A 89 23.24 12.55 -16.91
N THR A 90 22.66 12.71 -15.73
CA THR A 90 22.54 14.00 -15.07
C THR A 90 23.58 14.21 -13.97
N SER A 91 24.24 13.15 -13.48
CA SER A 91 25.34 13.32 -12.52
C SER A 91 26.53 14.03 -13.16
N THR A 92 27.10 14.98 -12.43
CA THR A 92 28.30 15.71 -12.84
C THR A 92 29.43 15.44 -11.85
N MET A 93 30.66 15.35 -12.35
CA MET A 93 31.85 15.26 -11.50
C MET A 93 32.20 16.64 -10.96
N ARG A 94 32.27 16.79 -9.64
CA ARG A 94 32.72 18.00 -8.97
C ARG A 94 33.75 17.61 -7.92
N ASP A 95 34.96 18.14 -8.01
CA ASP A 95 36.09 17.84 -7.11
C ASP A 95 36.36 16.33 -6.93
N GLY A 96 36.29 15.57 -8.03
CA GLY A 96 36.51 14.11 -8.03
C GLY A 96 35.37 13.29 -7.40
N GLN A 97 34.30 13.95 -6.92
CA GLN A 97 33.11 13.29 -6.40
C GLN A 97 31.96 13.37 -7.41
N LEU A 98 31.18 12.29 -7.47
CA LEU A 98 29.99 12.21 -8.31
C LEU A 98 28.81 12.91 -7.62
N VAL A 99 28.46 14.11 -8.09
CA VAL A 99 27.33 14.88 -7.56
C VAL A 99 26.10 14.59 -8.42
N ARG A 100 25.04 14.06 -7.77
CA ARG A 100 23.76 13.77 -8.43
C ARG A 100 22.88 15.01 -8.46
N ASP A 101 22.19 15.22 -9.56
CA ASP A 101 21.23 16.31 -9.68
C ASP A 101 19.94 16.01 -8.89
N VAL A 102 19.70 16.79 -7.85
CA VAL A 102 18.53 16.69 -6.98
C VAL A 102 17.26 17.14 -7.72
N SER A 103 17.37 18.04 -8.69
CA SER A 103 16.21 18.56 -9.43
C SER A 103 15.65 17.52 -10.40
N ALA A 104 16.49 16.95 -11.27
CA ALA A 104 16.11 15.87 -12.18
C ALA A 104 15.53 14.66 -11.43
N ARG A 105 16.12 14.31 -10.27
CA ARG A 105 15.64 13.20 -9.45
C ARG A 105 14.26 13.46 -8.83
N ARG A 106 14.00 14.69 -8.34
CA ARG A 106 12.67 15.07 -7.84
C ARG A 106 11.62 15.01 -8.94
N VAL A 107 11.93 15.53 -10.13
CA VAL A 107 11.03 15.48 -11.28
C VAL A 107 10.76 14.03 -11.68
N PHE A 108 11.80 13.20 -11.76
CA PHE A 108 11.62 11.77 -12.06
C PHE A 108 10.71 11.09 -11.05
N TYR A 109 10.91 11.29 -9.75
CA TYR A 109 10.05 10.70 -8.73
C TYR A 109 8.61 11.18 -8.82
N LEU A 110 8.39 12.47 -9.07
CA LEU A 110 7.04 13.01 -9.20
C LEU A 110 6.33 12.44 -10.43
N VAL A 111 6.99 12.44 -11.59
CA VAL A 111 6.42 11.95 -12.85
C VAL A 111 6.18 10.43 -12.79
N SER A 112 7.17 9.65 -12.36
CA SER A 112 7.04 8.20 -12.24
C SER A 112 5.96 7.79 -11.24
N SER A 113 5.87 8.47 -10.10
CA SER A 113 4.81 8.22 -9.11
C SER A 113 3.43 8.57 -9.67
N ALA A 114 3.30 9.69 -10.38
CA ALA A 114 2.04 10.08 -11.01
C ALA A 114 1.60 9.07 -12.08
N VAL A 115 2.52 8.66 -12.97
CA VAL A 115 2.26 7.62 -13.98
C VAL A 115 1.85 6.32 -13.31
N PHE A 116 2.58 5.87 -12.29
CA PHE A 116 2.27 4.64 -11.57
C PHE A 116 0.89 4.70 -10.90
N MET A 117 0.54 5.84 -10.29
CA MET A 117 -0.76 6.04 -9.65
C MET A 117 -1.91 5.99 -10.65
N VAL A 118 -1.74 6.57 -11.85
CA VAL A 118 -2.72 6.52 -12.95
C VAL A 118 -2.85 5.10 -13.49
N VAL A 119 -1.74 4.37 -13.69
CA VAL A 119 -1.77 2.98 -14.18
C VAL A 119 -2.50 2.06 -13.19
N ILE A 120 -2.22 2.21 -11.89
CA ILE A 120 -2.84 1.39 -10.86
C ILE A 120 -4.31 1.74 -10.68
N SER A 121 -4.63 3.03 -10.55
CA SER A 121 -5.96 3.48 -10.11
C SER A 121 -6.89 3.80 -11.27
N GLY A 122 -6.37 3.94 -12.49
CA GLY A 122 -7.11 4.39 -13.67
C GLY A 122 -7.82 5.72 -13.42
N ALA A 123 -9.08 5.80 -13.85
CA ALA A 123 -9.96 6.94 -13.64
C ALA A 123 -10.18 7.27 -12.14
N ASN A 124 -10.12 6.26 -11.26
CA ASN A 124 -10.32 6.47 -9.81
C ASN A 124 -9.22 7.34 -9.17
N VAL A 125 -8.11 7.59 -9.86
CA VAL A 125 -7.08 8.54 -9.40
C VAL A 125 -7.67 9.91 -9.07
N ILE A 126 -8.70 10.34 -9.80
CA ILE A 126 -9.38 11.62 -9.58
C ILE A 126 -10.03 11.64 -8.18
N LYS A 127 -10.71 10.55 -7.81
CA LYS A 127 -11.35 10.41 -6.49
C LYS A 127 -10.30 10.40 -5.38
N ILE A 128 -9.22 9.65 -5.57
CA ILE A 128 -8.13 9.55 -4.59
C ILE A 128 -7.49 10.92 -4.37
N LEU A 129 -7.15 11.63 -5.44
CA LEU A 129 -6.57 12.97 -5.36
C LEU A 129 -7.53 13.97 -4.73
N LEU A 130 -8.83 13.88 -5.02
CA LEU A 130 -9.85 14.72 -4.39
C LEU A 130 -9.90 14.50 -2.87
N ILE A 131 -9.98 13.24 -2.41
CA ILE A 131 -10.02 12.92 -0.98
C ILE A 131 -8.74 13.40 -0.28
N VAL A 132 -7.57 13.13 -0.87
CA VAL A 132 -6.28 13.56 -0.33
C VAL A 132 -6.19 15.09 -0.27
N SER A 133 -6.67 15.79 -1.30
CA SER A 133 -6.66 17.26 -1.35
C SER A 133 -7.57 17.88 -0.30
N ILE A 134 -8.78 17.34 -0.11
CA ILE A 134 -9.70 17.78 0.94
C ILE A 134 -9.07 17.54 2.32
N ASN A 135 -8.50 16.35 2.54
CA ASN A 135 -7.84 16.03 3.80
C ASN A 135 -6.68 17.00 4.12
N TYR A 136 -5.84 17.28 3.12
CA TYR A 136 -4.76 18.25 3.23
C TYR A 136 -5.27 19.68 3.49
N ALA A 137 -6.37 20.08 2.84
CA ALA A 137 -6.99 21.37 3.07
C ALA A 137 -7.51 21.50 4.52
N ILE A 138 -8.11 20.44 5.08
CA ILE A 138 -8.51 20.40 6.50
C ILE A 138 -7.30 20.66 7.40
N ALA A 139 -6.18 19.99 7.15
CA ALA A 139 -4.94 20.17 7.90
C ALA A 139 -4.44 21.62 7.85
N LYS A 140 -4.41 22.20 6.64
CA LYS A 140 -3.91 23.56 6.41
C LYS A 140 -4.80 24.63 7.04
N VAL A 141 -6.11 24.49 6.94
CA VAL A 141 -7.06 25.44 7.54
C VAL A 141 -7.14 25.27 9.06
N GLY A 142 -7.01 24.04 9.55
CA GLY A 142 -7.10 23.66 10.95
C GLY A 142 -5.81 23.81 11.75
N GLN A 143 -4.78 24.45 11.22
CA GLN A 143 -3.45 24.53 11.85
C GLN A 143 -3.54 25.08 13.29
N GLY A 144 -3.13 24.26 14.28
CA GLY A 144 -3.18 24.61 15.71
C GLY A 144 -4.59 24.70 16.32
N ALA A 145 -5.64 24.42 15.56
CA ALA A 145 -7.02 24.49 16.03
C ALA A 145 -7.44 23.20 16.75
N ARG A 146 -8.15 23.34 17.87
CA ARG A 146 -8.64 22.19 18.66
C ARG A 146 -9.67 21.33 17.91
N TRP A 147 -10.33 21.88 16.89
CA TRP A 147 -11.29 21.16 16.06
C TRP A 147 -10.64 20.32 14.96
N ASN A 148 -9.37 20.57 14.61
CA ASN A 148 -8.70 19.90 13.49
C ASN A 148 -8.63 18.36 13.68
N PRO A 149 -8.26 17.83 14.87
CA PRO A 149 -8.33 16.39 15.11
C PRO A 149 -9.71 15.82 14.89
N LEU A 150 -10.75 16.47 15.42
CA LEU A 150 -12.13 16.01 15.28
C LEU A 150 -12.58 16.02 13.82
N ALA A 151 -12.34 17.10 13.08
CA ALA A 151 -12.71 17.20 11.67
C ALA A 151 -11.97 16.19 10.80
N THR A 152 -10.68 15.97 11.07
CA THR A 152 -9.87 14.97 10.37
C THR A 152 -10.42 13.56 10.59
N TRP A 153 -10.72 13.19 11.83
CA TRP A 153 -11.27 11.87 12.13
C TRP A 153 -12.67 11.68 11.54
N LEU A 154 -13.55 12.66 11.69
CA LEU A 154 -14.89 12.61 11.12
C LEU A 154 -14.87 12.48 9.60
N PHE A 155 -14.04 13.28 8.92
CA PHE A 155 -13.90 13.21 7.46
C PHE A 155 -13.37 11.85 7.01
N ASN A 156 -12.28 11.37 7.61
CA ASN A 156 -11.69 10.09 7.21
C ASN A 156 -12.62 8.90 7.52
N LEU A 157 -13.32 8.93 8.65
CA LEU A 157 -14.30 7.90 9.00
C LEU A 157 -15.50 7.93 8.04
N ALA A 158 -16.01 9.11 7.71
CA ALA A 158 -17.06 9.27 6.70
C ALA A 158 -16.60 8.69 5.35
N VAL A 159 -15.40 9.05 4.88
CA VAL A 159 -14.83 8.50 3.64
C VAL A 159 -14.74 6.97 3.70
N LEU A 160 -14.31 6.38 4.82
CA LEU A 160 -14.28 4.93 4.96
C LEU A 160 -15.67 4.29 4.87
N LEU A 161 -16.65 4.84 5.58
CA LEU A 161 -18.03 4.34 5.58
C LEU A 161 -18.65 4.44 4.18
N PHE A 162 -18.47 5.58 3.53
CA PHE A 162 -18.98 5.79 2.18
C PHE A 162 -18.26 4.92 1.14
N ASN A 163 -16.94 4.73 1.28
CA ASN A 163 -16.20 3.81 0.41
C ASN A 163 -16.71 2.38 0.52
N ASP A 164 -17.05 1.92 1.73
CA ASP A 164 -17.56 0.57 1.98
C ASP A 164 -19.00 0.43 1.46
N GLN A 165 -19.87 1.40 1.75
CA GLN A 165 -21.27 1.37 1.35
C GLN A 165 -21.48 1.50 -0.17
N PHE A 166 -20.61 2.25 -0.86
CA PHE A 166 -20.73 2.52 -2.31
C PHE A 166 -19.68 1.80 -3.17
N GLU A 167 -18.94 0.84 -2.59
CA GLU A 167 -17.90 0.06 -3.28
C GLU A 167 -16.95 0.92 -4.14
N GLY A 168 -16.47 2.06 -3.61
CA GLY A 168 -15.55 2.96 -4.34
C GLY A 168 -16.19 3.89 -5.38
N TYR A 169 -17.49 4.16 -5.27
CA TYR A 169 -18.28 5.14 -6.03
C TYR A 169 -18.28 4.93 -7.55
N ARG A 170 -19.07 4.00 -8.08
CA ARG A 170 -19.14 3.80 -9.54
C ARG A 170 -19.59 5.09 -10.26
N TYR A 171 -18.88 5.46 -11.33
CA TYR A 171 -19.14 6.71 -12.05
C TYR A 171 -20.53 6.73 -12.70
N GLY A 172 -20.99 5.59 -13.23
CA GLY A 172 -22.33 5.45 -13.80
C GLY A 172 -23.46 5.66 -12.79
N ASN A 173 -23.22 5.44 -11.50
CA ASN A 173 -24.22 5.73 -10.47
C ASN A 173 -24.32 7.23 -10.16
N ILE A 174 -23.31 8.02 -10.53
CA ILE A 174 -23.29 9.47 -10.31
C ILE A 174 -23.90 10.18 -11.53
N SER A 175 -23.51 9.77 -12.73
CA SER A 175 -24.03 10.32 -13.99
C SER A 175 -23.77 9.36 -15.14
N ASP A 176 -24.79 9.14 -15.98
CA ASP A 176 -24.70 8.30 -17.17
C ASP A 176 -23.60 8.76 -18.14
N MET A 177 -23.34 10.08 -18.20
CA MET A 177 -22.28 10.65 -19.04
C MET A 177 -20.88 10.22 -18.61
N LEU A 178 -20.68 9.91 -17.32
CA LEU A 178 -19.38 9.49 -16.78
C LEU A 178 -19.24 7.96 -16.72
N ALA A 179 -20.28 7.21 -17.09
CA ALA A 179 -20.27 5.75 -17.04
C ALA A 179 -19.12 5.12 -17.85
N PHE A 180 -18.65 5.77 -18.92
CA PHE A 180 -17.49 5.27 -19.69
C PHE A 180 -16.19 5.19 -18.86
N LEU A 181 -16.05 6.00 -17.80
CA LEU A 181 -14.90 5.97 -16.90
C LEU A 181 -14.86 4.71 -16.04
N ASP A 182 -16.02 4.05 -15.85
CA ASP A 182 -16.07 2.77 -15.16
C ASP A 182 -15.39 1.63 -15.93
N ASN A 183 -15.19 1.79 -17.24
CA ASN A 183 -14.40 0.84 -18.04
C ASN A 183 -12.89 1.05 -17.89
N HIS A 184 -12.47 2.17 -17.29
CA HIS A 184 -11.06 2.59 -17.19
C HIS A 184 -10.57 2.60 -15.73
N ARG A 185 -10.82 1.54 -14.96
CA ARG A 185 -10.53 1.48 -13.52
C ARG A 185 -9.08 1.12 -13.14
N GLY A 186 -8.20 0.96 -14.13
CA GLY A 186 -6.79 0.61 -13.92
C GLY A 186 -6.57 -0.85 -13.52
N LEU A 187 -5.34 -1.17 -13.13
CA LEU A 187 -4.96 -2.54 -12.71
C LEU A 187 -5.60 -2.96 -11.39
N MET A 188 -5.98 -2.00 -10.54
CA MET A 188 -6.57 -2.27 -9.23
C MET A 188 -7.92 -1.55 -9.13
N PRO A 189 -9.01 -2.17 -9.64
CA PRO A 189 -10.32 -1.53 -9.72
C PRO A 189 -10.89 -1.17 -8.34
N ARG A 190 -10.54 -1.97 -7.33
CA ARG A 190 -10.98 -1.84 -5.94
C ARG A 190 -10.00 -0.98 -5.12
N TRP A 191 -9.81 0.25 -5.56
CA TRP A 191 -8.89 1.20 -4.94
C TRP A 191 -9.23 1.45 -3.46
N GLU A 192 -10.51 1.36 -3.09
CA GLU A 192 -11.04 1.60 -1.76
C GLU A 192 -10.47 0.66 -0.68
N ILE A 193 -10.10 -0.58 -1.07
CA ILE A 193 -9.50 -1.56 -0.14
C ILE A 193 -8.13 -1.07 0.32
N HIS A 194 -7.28 -0.66 -0.62
CA HIS A 194 -5.91 -0.22 -0.34
C HIS A 194 -5.86 1.19 0.23
N PHE A 195 -6.86 2.02 -0.06
CA PHE A 195 -6.95 3.40 0.39
C PHE A 195 -6.97 3.52 1.93
N LYS A 196 -7.37 2.49 2.65
CA LYS A 196 -7.32 2.43 4.13
C LYS A 196 -5.92 2.75 4.67
N PHE A 197 -4.84 2.35 3.98
CA PHE A 197 -3.48 2.71 4.40
C PHE A 197 -3.13 4.17 4.11
N ALA A 198 -3.63 4.75 3.02
CA ALA A 198 -3.45 6.16 2.74
C ALA A 198 -4.18 7.02 3.78
N MET A 199 -5.38 6.60 4.19
CA MET A 199 -6.16 7.21 5.25
C MET A 199 -5.36 7.33 6.56
N LEU A 200 -4.74 6.25 7.02
CA LEU A 200 -3.94 6.27 8.24
C LEU A 200 -2.77 7.28 8.16
N ARG A 201 -2.14 7.40 6.99
CA ARG A 201 -1.07 8.39 6.78
C ARG A 201 -1.60 9.83 6.78
N MET A 202 -2.77 10.06 6.20
CA MET A 202 -3.44 11.35 6.21
C MET A 202 -3.82 11.77 7.64
N VAL A 203 -4.39 10.86 8.44
CA VAL A 203 -4.68 11.12 9.85
C VAL A 203 -3.41 11.46 10.62
N SER A 204 -2.35 10.65 10.47
CA SER A 204 -1.05 10.91 11.13
C SER A 204 -0.52 12.30 10.77
N PHE A 205 -0.51 12.64 9.48
CA PHE A 205 -0.05 13.94 9.01
C PHE A 205 -0.85 15.10 9.64
N ASN A 206 -2.17 15.00 9.68
CA ASN A 206 -3.03 16.04 10.25
C ASN A 206 -2.93 16.16 11.77
N MET A 207 -2.56 15.08 12.48
CA MET A 207 -2.34 15.12 13.93
C MET A 207 -1.00 15.76 14.29
N ASP A 208 0.00 15.61 13.42
CA ASP A 208 1.34 16.18 13.60
C ASP A 208 1.43 17.67 13.19
N TYR A 209 0.48 18.15 12.37
CA TYR A 209 0.46 19.49 11.75
C TYR A 209 -0.25 20.56 12.59
#